data_AF-A0A8J2KD89-F1
#
_entry.id   AF-A0A8J2KD89-F1
#
_cell.length_a   1.000
_cell.length_b   1.000
_cell.length_c   1.000
_cell.angle_alpha   90.00
_cell.angle_beta   90.00
_cell.angle_gamma   90.00
#
_symmetry.space_group_name_H-M   'P 1'
#
loop_
_entity.id
_entity.type
_entity.pdbx_description
1 polymer ?
#
loop_
_entity_poly.entity_id
_entity_poly.type
_entity_poly.pdbx_seq_one_letter_code
_entity_poly.pdbx_strand_id
1 'polypeptide(L)'
;MVSRFVKALIKTSRPGVPSPCFQFSFYPEDKLCVGRTLQEYLKVTMGYRSSDQLFLCTQRPFTPASNQTLSRWLKLGLKLCGIDVTKFKAHSYRHASTSKVFSKGINVDIILSCAGWRANSGVFAKFYNRPIETVSEYQDVVLSR
;
A
#
# COMPACT_ATOMS: atom_id res chain seq x y z
N MET A 1 3.90 16.55 8.60
CA MET A 1 4.43 15.21 8.30
C MET A 1 4.05 14.30 9.46
N VAL A 2 3.67 13.05 9.19
CA VAL A 2 3.32 12.06 10.23
C VAL A 2 4.30 10.89 10.14
N SER A 3 4.99 10.58 11.22
CA SER A 3 5.96 9.49 11.29
C SER A 3 5.55 8.43 12.32
N ARG A 4 5.72 7.15 11.99
CA ARG A 4 5.45 6.04 12.91
C ARG A 4 6.48 4.93 12.77
N PHE A 5 7.06 4.55 13.90
CA PHE A 5 8.02 3.44 13.98
C PHE A 5 7.30 2.11 14.17
N VAL A 6 7.81 1.08 13.50
CA VAL A 6 7.40 -0.31 13.77
C VAL A 6 8.15 -0.79 15.00
N LYS A 7 7.47 -0.94 16.13
CA LYS A 7 8.09 -1.40 17.38
C LYS A 7 8.38 -2.91 17.40
N ALA A 8 7.61 -3.69 16.64
CA ALA A 8 7.72 -5.15 16.62
C ALA A 8 8.80 -5.62 15.63
N LEU A 9 9.44 -6.76 15.94
CA LEU A 9 10.28 -7.46 14.98
C LEU A 9 9.40 -7.99 13.84
N ILE A 10 9.81 -7.69 12.61
CA ILE A 10 9.16 -8.18 11.40
C ILE A 10 10.11 -9.13 10.66
N LYS A 11 9.58 -9.86 9.68
CA LYS A 11 10.36 -10.81 8.85
C LYS A 11 11.65 -10.21 8.26
N THR A 12 11.68 -8.89 8.06
CA THR A 12 12.82 -8.16 7.48
C THR A 12 13.74 -7.51 8.52
N SER A 13 13.43 -7.60 9.81
CA SER A 13 14.28 -7.10 10.91
C SER A 13 15.57 -7.89 11.01
N ARG A 14 16.68 -7.22 11.36
CA ARG A 14 18.01 -7.84 11.51
C ARG A 14 18.80 -7.14 12.62
N PRO A 15 19.74 -7.83 13.28
CA PRO A 15 20.66 -7.19 14.22
C PRO A 15 21.40 -6.01 13.57
N GLY A 16 21.51 -4.90 14.31
CA GLY A 16 22.19 -3.68 13.83
C GLY A 16 21.44 -2.87 12.77
N VAL A 17 20.27 -3.31 12.30
CA VAL A 17 19.46 -2.56 11.34
C VAL A 17 18.30 -1.88 12.07
N PRO A 18 18.15 -0.54 11.97
CA PRO A 18 17.04 0.17 12.58
C PRO A 18 15.69 -0.37 12.14
N SER A 19 14.70 -0.31 13.04
CA SER A 19 13.34 -0.67 12.70
C SER A 19 12.78 0.28 11.63
N PRO A 20 11.95 -0.22 10.70
CA PRO A 20 11.38 0.62 9.66
C PRO A 20 10.57 1.78 10.26
N CYS A 21 10.75 2.97 9.68
CA CYS A 21 9.95 4.14 9.96
C CYS A 21 9.07 4.45 8.74
N PHE A 22 7.76 4.57 8.95
CA PHE A 22 6.85 5.07 7.93
C PHE A 22 6.69 6.57 8.09
N GLN A 23 7.01 7.31 7.04
CA GLN A 23 6.88 8.76 6.99
C GLN A 23 5.90 9.16 5.90
N PHE A 24 4.84 9.85 6.29
CA PHE A 24 3.82 10.35 5.38
C PHE A 24 3.88 11.87 5.29
N SER A 25 4.21 12.37 4.11
CA SER A 25 4.09 13.78 3.77
C SER A 25 2.62 14.16 3.61
N PHE A 26 2.28 15.42 3.90
CA PHE A 26 0.96 15.93 3.59
C PHE A 26 0.85 16.19 2.08
N TYR A 27 -0.32 15.88 1.53
CA TYR A 27 -0.63 16.04 0.12
C TYR A 27 -1.63 17.19 -0.02
N PRO A 28 -1.58 18.04 -1.07
CA PRO A 28 -2.45 19.21 -1.16
C PRO A 28 -3.94 18.84 -1.11
N GLU A 29 -4.35 17.80 -1.85
CA GLU A 29 -5.74 17.33 -1.85
C GLU A 29 -6.05 16.51 -0.59
N ASP A 30 -6.97 17.03 0.24
CA ASP A 30 -7.32 16.43 1.53
C ASP A 30 -7.83 15.00 1.40
N LYS A 31 -8.68 14.74 0.40
CA LYS A 31 -9.28 13.42 0.17
C LYS A 31 -8.25 12.36 -0.24
N LEU A 32 -7.08 12.77 -0.70
CA LEU A 32 -5.99 11.89 -1.13
C LEU A 32 -4.82 11.88 -0.13
N CYS A 33 -4.88 12.67 0.94
CA CYS A 33 -3.78 12.83 1.87
C CYS A 33 -3.74 11.73 2.95
N VAL A 34 -2.85 10.75 2.76
CA VAL A 34 -2.61 9.67 3.75
C VAL A 34 -2.26 10.22 5.13
N GLY A 35 -1.44 11.28 5.20
CA GLY A 35 -1.03 11.89 6.47
C GLY A 35 -2.20 12.46 7.27
N ARG A 36 -3.09 13.24 6.64
CA ARG A 36 -4.28 13.81 7.30
C ARG A 36 -5.28 12.72 7.67
N THR A 37 -5.54 11.78 6.76
CA THR A 37 -6.41 10.62 7.04
C THR A 37 -5.92 9.83 8.24
N LEU A 38 -4.61 9.62 8.38
CA LEU A 38 -4.03 8.90 9.51
C LEU A 38 -4.18 9.68 10.83
N GLN A 39 -3.99 11.01 10.82
CA GLN A 39 -4.18 11.83 12.01
C GLN A 39 -5.63 11.78 12.50
N GLU A 40 -6.58 11.98 11.60
CA GLU A 40 -8.00 11.95 11.94
C GLU A 40 -8.42 10.55 12.43
N TYR A 41 -7.93 9.50 11.75
CA TYR A 41 -8.18 8.12 12.18
C TYR A 41 -7.67 7.87 13.61
N LEU A 42 -6.44 8.29 13.93
CA LEU A 42 -5.87 8.13 15.28
C LEU A 42 -6.68 8.92 16.33
N LYS A 43 -7.11 10.14 16.00
CA LYS A 43 -7.93 10.99 16.87
C LYS A 43 -9.27 10.32 17.19
N VAL A 44 -10.00 9.88 16.18
CA VAL A 44 -11.33 9.25 16.34
C VAL A 44 -11.24 7.89 17.04
N THR A 45 -10.16 7.13 16.80
CA THR A 45 -10.00 5.80 17.39
C THR A 45 -9.39 5.78 18.79
N MET A 46 -8.88 6.92 19.28
CA MET A 46 -8.07 6.99 20.52
C MET A 46 -8.75 6.35 21.72
N GLY A 47 -10.04 6.63 21.94
CA GLY A 47 -10.80 6.11 23.09
C GLY A 47 -11.16 4.62 23.02
N TYR A 48 -10.92 3.95 21.88
CA TYR A 48 -11.25 2.53 21.68
C TYR A 48 -10.01 1.64 21.65
N ARG A 49 -8.80 2.21 21.73
CA ARG A 49 -7.55 1.47 21.57
C ARG A 49 -7.20 0.71 22.84
N SER A 50 -7.03 -0.60 22.71
CA SER A 50 -6.47 -1.49 23.73
C SER A 50 -5.06 -1.98 23.38
N SER A 51 -4.50 -1.59 22.23
CA SER A 51 -3.13 -1.95 21.83
C SER A 51 -2.51 -0.93 20.87
N ASP A 52 -1.20 -1.09 20.64
CA ASP A 52 -0.40 -0.29 19.70
C ASP A 52 -0.66 -0.63 18.21
N GLN A 53 -1.51 -1.62 17.90
CA GLN A 53 -1.88 -1.95 16.52
C GLN A 53 -2.59 -0.77 15.85
N LEU A 54 -2.23 -0.47 14.60
CA LEU A 54 -2.78 0.70 13.92
C LEU A 54 -4.28 0.54 13.67
N PHE A 55 -4.70 -0.51 12.99
CA PHE A 55 -6.08 -0.68 12.55
C PHE A 55 -6.91 -1.45 13.59
N LEU A 56 -8.11 -0.94 13.85
CA LEU A 56 -9.12 -1.58 14.69
C LEU A 56 -10.28 -2.08 13.84
N CYS A 57 -10.89 -3.19 14.24
CA CYS A 57 -12.18 -3.64 13.71
C CYS A 57 -13.25 -2.55 13.90
N THR A 58 -14.21 -2.48 12.98
CA THR A 58 -15.25 -1.43 12.98
C THR A 58 -16.44 -1.74 13.90
N GLN A 59 -16.51 -2.95 14.46
CA GLN A 59 -17.57 -3.38 15.37
C GLN A 59 -17.00 -3.56 16.78
N ARG A 60 -17.83 -3.32 17.80
CA ARG A 60 -17.46 -3.62 19.19
C ARG A 60 -17.06 -5.10 19.33
N PRO A 61 -16.00 -5.43 20.09
CA PRO A 61 -15.29 -4.55 21.02
C PRO A 61 -14.08 -3.78 20.42
N PHE A 62 -14.09 -3.47 19.11
CA PHE A 62 -13.05 -2.68 18.42
C PHE A 62 -11.64 -3.25 18.56
N THR A 63 -11.54 -4.58 18.51
CA THR A 63 -10.26 -5.29 18.63
C THR A 63 -9.30 -4.92 17.49
N PRO A 64 -7.98 -5.14 17.67
CA PRO A 64 -7.03 -5.01 16.59
C PRO A 64 -7.42 -5.82 15.35
N ALA A 65 -7.38 -5.19 14.18
CA ALA A 65 -7.75 -5.83 12.93
C ALA A 65 -6.68 -6.84 12.51
N SER A 66 -7.09 -8.09 12.26
CA SER A 66 -6.18 -9.13 11.76
C SER A 66 -5.75 -8.90 10.31
N ASN A 67 -4.67 -9.56 9.90
CA ASN A 67 -4.21 -9.55 8.50
C ASN A 67 -5.31 -10.02 7.52
N GLN A 68 -6.12 -11.00 7.93
CA GLN A 68 -7.25 -11.49 7.15
C GLN A 68 -8.34 -10.42 6.98
N THR A 69 -8.63 -9.68 8.05
CA THR A 69 -9.61 -8.58 8.04
C THR A 69 -9.17 -7.48 7.09
N LEU A 70 -7.91 -7.06 7.19
CA LEU A 70 -7.33 -6.05 6.30
C LEU A 70 -7.34 -6.51 4.84
N SER A 71 -6.97 -7.77 4.57
CA SER A 71 -7.03 -8.35 3.23
C SER A 71 -8.45 -8.34 2.65
N ARG A 72 -9.46 -8.61 3.48
CA ARG A 72 -10.88 -8.54 3.08
C ARG A 72 -11.29 -7.10 2.77
N TRP A 73 -10.91 -6.11 3.59
CA TRP A 73 -11.23 -4.71 3.33
C TRP A 73 -10.57 -4.19 2.06
N LEU A 74 -9.32 -4.54 1.78
CA LEU A 74 -8.66 -4.19 0.53
C LEU A 74 -9.39 -4.79 -0.68
N LYS A 75 -9.76 -6.07 -0.64
CA LYS A 75 -10.56 -6.68 -1.70
C LYS A 75 -11.93 -6.01 -1.86
N LEU A 76 -12.59 -5.66 -0.75
CA LEU A 76 -13.85 -4.94 -0.79
C LEU A 76 -13.68 -3.56 -1.45
N GLY A 77 -12.60 -2.84 -1.13
CA GLY A 77 -12.26 -1.57 -1.78
C GLY A 77 -12.15 -1.70 -3.30
N LEU A 78 -11.42 -2.71 -3.79
CA LEU A 78 -11.35 -3.01 -5.23
C LEU A 78 -12.75 -3.25 -5.82
N LYS A 79 -13.57 -4.08 -5.18
CA LYS A 79 -14.93 -4.38 -5.62
C LYS A 79 -15.80 -3.12 -5.71
N LEU A 80 -15.72 -2.25 -4.69
CA LEU A 80 -16.48 -1.00 -4.66
C LEU A 80 -16.04 -0.02 -5.76
N CYS A 81 -14.79 -0.08 -6.19
CA CYS A 81 -14.29 0.67 -7.34
C CYS A 81 -14.59 0.01 -8.69
N GLY A 82 -15.39 -1.08 -8.73
CA GLY A 82 -15.70 -1.81 -9.97
C GLY A 82 -14.56 -2.65 -10.52
N ILE A 83 -13.50 -2.90 -9.75
CA ILE A 83 -12.35 -3.72 -10.17
C ILE A 83 -12.69 -5.20 -9.96
N ASP A 84 -12.41 -6.04 -10.96
CA ASP A 84 -12.63 -7.47 -10.89
C ASP A 84 -11.76 -8.13 -9.80
N VAL A 85 -12.41 -8.51 -8.70
CA VAL A 85 -11.77 -9.16 -7.56
C VAL A 85 -11.49 -10.64 -7.77
N THR A 86 -11.93 -11.26 -8.88
CA THR A 86 -11.52 -12.62 -9.24
C THR A 86 -10.07 -12.62 -9.72
N LYS A 87 -9.69 -11.61 -10.53
CA LYS A 87 -8.33 -11.33 -11.01
C LYS A 87 -7.48 -10.58 -10.00
N PHE A 88 -7.97 -9.47 -9.43
CA PHE A 88 -7.19 -8.60 -8.55
C PHE A 88 -7.48 -8.85 -7.06
N LYS A 89 -6.45 -8.89 -6.23
CA LYS A 89 -6.53 -9.21 -4.79
C LYS A 89 -5.84 -8.12 -3.96
N ALA A 90 -5.80 -8.30 -2.63
CA ALA A 90 -5.14 -7.37 -1.72
C ALA A 90 -3.68 -7.05 -2.11
N HIS A 91 -2.91 -8.03 -2.58
CA HIS A 91 -1.53 -7.81 -3.03
C HIS A 91 -1.42 -6.97 -4.33
N SER A 92 -2.49 -6.87 -5.12
CA SER A 92 -2.50 -6.11 -6.37
C SER A 92 -2.28 -4.61 -6.15
N TYR A 93 -2.69 -4.05 -5.00
CA TYR A 93 -2.37 -2.66 -4.65
C TYR A 93 -0.86 -2.40 -4.67
N ARG A 94 -0.08 -3.32 -4.11
CA ARG A 94 1.37 -3.20 -4.05
C ARG A 94 1.97 -3.31 -5.45
N HIS A 95 1.52 -4.28 -6.26
CA HIS A 95 1.97 -4.45 -7.64
C HIS A 95 1.68 -3.20 -8.48
N ALA A 96 0.45 -2.69 -8.41
CA ALA A 96 0.02 -1.51 -9.18
C ALA A 96 0.82 -0.27 -8.79
N SER A 97 1.02 -0.02 -7.49
CA SER A 97 1.81 1.11 -7.00
C SER A 97 3.25 1.07 -7.50
N THR A 98 3.96 -0.04 -7.27
CA THR A 98 5.38 -0.14 -7.68
C THR A 98 5.57 -0.13 -9.19
N SER A 99 4.66 -0.75 -9.95
CA SER A 99 4.70 -0.74 -11.41
C SER A 99 4.45 0.65 -11.97
N LYS A 100 3.51 1.41 -11.39
CA LYS A 100 3.21 2.79 -11.83
C LYS A 100 4.36 3.74 -11.57
N VAL A 101 5.02 3.61 -10.42
CA VAL A 101 6.22 4.40 -10.09
C VAL A 101 7.35 4.09 -11.07
N PHE A 102 7.57 2.82 -11.40
CA PHE A 102 8.54 2.42 -12.40
C PHE A 102 8.20 2.94 -13.81
N SER A 103 6.93 2.86 -14.22
CA SER A 103 6.48 3.39 -15.52
C SER A 103 6.63 4.91 -15.65
N LYS A 104 6.85 5.61 -14.53
CA LYS A 104 7.14 7.05 -14.48
C LYS A 104 8.65 7.35 -14.51
N GLY A 105 9.49 6.34 -14.70
CA GLY A 105 10.95 6.49 -14.83
C GLY A 105 11.70 6.65 -13.51
N ILE A 106 11.06 6.38 -12.37
CA ILE A 106 11.75 6.43 -11.08
C ILE A 106 12.76 5.29 -10.99
N ASN A 107 13.97 5.62 -10.52
CA ASN A 107 15.07 4.68 -10.40
C ASN A 107 14.68 3.47 -9.53
N VAL A 108 15.06 2.27 -9.98
CA VAL A 108 14.73 1.01 -9.33
C VAL A 108 15.25 0.95 -7.89
N ASP A 109 16.42 1.50 -7.58
CA ASP A 109 17.00 1.51 -6.23
C ASP A 109 16.11 2.28 -5.24
N ILE A 110 15.49 3.37 -5.70
CA ILE A 110 14.52 4.14 -4.90
C ILE A 110 13.27 3.28 -4.66
N ILE A 111 12.76 2.62 -5.68
CA ILE A 111 11.59 1.73 -5.56
C ILE A 111 11.88 0.59 -4.58
N LEU A 112 13.05 -0.05 -4.71
CA LEU A 112 13.49 -1.13 -3.83
C LEU A 112 13.58 -0.64 -2.39
N SER A 113 14.22 0.50 -2.16
CA SER A 113 14.34 1.14 -0.84
C SER A 113 12.97 1.43 -0.22
N CYS A 114 12.08 2.11 -0.95
CA CYS A 114 10.73 2.46 -0.46
C CYS A 114 9.84 1.22 -0.22
N ALA A 115 10.02 0.16 -1.01
CA ALA A 115 9.27 -1.09 -0.85
C ALA A 115 9.88 -2.03 0.22
N GLY A 116 11.03 -1.69 0.80
CA GLY A 116 11.72 -2.51 1.80
C GLY A 116 12.44 -3.73 1.21
N TRP A 117 12.90 -3.64 -0.03
CA TRP A 117 13.75 -4.64 -0.69
C TRP A 117 15.22 -4.22 -0.68
N ARG A 118 16.11 -5.22 -0.79
CA ARG A 118 17.55 -4.96 -0.97
C ARG A 118 17.81 -4.39 -2.36
N ALA A 119 18.81 -3.52 -2.50
CA ALA A 119 19.20 -2.92 -3.78
C ALA A 119 19.51 -3.96 -4.87
N ASN A 120 20.11 -5.09 -4.50
CA ASN A 120 20.43 -6.19 -5.43
C ASN A 120 19.29 -7.22 -5.59
N SER A 121 18.05 -6.89 -5.21
CA SER A 121 16.94 -7.84 -5.23
C SER A 121 16.27 -7.92 -6.60
N GLY A 122 16.27 -9.11 -7.20
CA GLY A 122 15.46 -9.41 -8.39
C GLY A 122 13.95 -9.56 -8.13
N VAL A 123 13.49 -9.41 -6.87
CA VAL A 123 12.09 -9.63 -6.48
C VAL A 123 11.16 -8.66 -7.17
N PHE A 124 11.55 -7.39 -7.30
CA PHE A 124 10.74 -6.37 -7.97
C PHE A 124 10.46 -6.77 -9.42
N ALA A 125 11.52 -6.98 -10.21
CA ALA A 125 11.41 -7.35 -11.63
C ALA A 125 10.62 -8.65 -11.84
N LYS A 126 10.85 -9.68 -11.00
CA LYS A 126 10.22 -10.99 -11.17
C LYS A 126 8.74 -11.04 -10.75
N PHE A 127 8.39 -10.37 -9.65
CA PHE A 127 7.09 -10.59 -9.00
C PHE A 127 6.21 -9.34 -8.88
N TYR A 128 6.76 -8.13 -8.96
CA TYR A 128 6.03 -6.90 -8.64
C TYR A 128 5.88 -5.93 -9.80
N ASN A 129 6.83 -5.92 -10.76
CA ASN A 129 6.69 -5.17 -12.00
C ASN A 129 5.70 -5.90 -12.91
N ARG A 130 4.47 -5.38 -12.98
CA ARG A 130 3.38 -5.94 -13.78
C ARG A 130 3.07 -5.00 -14.94
N PRO A 131 2.73 -5.53 -16.13
CA PRO A 131 2.26 -4.71 -17.23
C PRO A 131 1.09 -3.82 -16.77
N ILE A 132 1.14 -2.56 -17.15
CA ILE A 132 0.01 -1.65 -16.97
C ILE A 132 -0.83 -1.80 -18.23
N GLU A 133 -1.97 -2.47 -18.10
CA GLU A 133 -2.94 -2.60 -19.19
C GLU A 133 -3.34 -1.18 -19.63
N THR A 134 -2.96 -0.81 -20.85
CA THR A 134 -3.50 0.37 -21.52
C THR A 134 -4.67 -0.13 -22.33
N VAL A 135 -5.85 0.44 -22.08
CA VAL A 135 -7.04 0.15 -22.89
C VAL A 135 -6.84 0.88 -24.22
N SER A 136 -5.97 0.37 -25.09
CA SER A 136 -5.75 0.98 -26.41
C SER A 136 -5.86 0.02 -27.58
N GLU A 137 -6.01 -1.29 -27.36
CA GLU A 137 -6.17 -2.24 -28.48
C GLU A 137 -7.38 -1.93 -29.36
N TYR A 138 -8.49 -1.41 -28.80
CA TYR A 138 -9.66 -1.08 -29.62
C TYR A 138 -9.47 0.22 -30.42
N GLN A 139 -8.91 1.25 -29.79
CA GLN A 139 -8.81 2.58 -30.41
C GLN A 139 -7.65 2.66 -31.41
N ASP A 140 -6.52 2.01 -31.12
CA ASP A 140 -5.34 2.04 -31.98
C ASP A 140 -5.52 1.18 -33.25
N VAL A 141 -6.26 0.07 -33.18
CA VAL A 141 -6.61 -0.77 -34.35
C VAL A 141 -7.64 -0.09 -35.26
N VAL A 142 -8.57 0.69 -34.69
CA VAL A 142 -9.54 1.47 -35.49
C VAL A 142 -8.87 2.69 -36.17
N LEU A 143 -7.81 3.24 -35.56
CA LEU A 143 -7.14 4.46 -36.04
C LEU A 143 -5.85 4.22 -36.82
N SER A 144 -5.32 2.99 -36.85
CA SER A 144 -4.20 2.64 -37.73
C SER A 144 -4.69 2.59 -39.19
N ARG A 145 -4.30 3.59 -39.97
CA ARG A 145 -4.37 3.57 -41.43
C ARG A 145 -3.10 2.98 -42.03
#